data_AF-A0A374WD37-F1
#
_entry.id   AF-A0A374WD37-F1
#
_cell.length_a   1.000
_cell.length_b   1.000
_cell.length_c   1.000
_cell.angle_alpha   90.00
_cell.angle_beta   90.00
_cell.angle_gamma   90.00
#
_symmetry.space_group_name_H-M   'P 1'
#
loop_
_entity.id
_entity.type
_entity.pdbx_description
1 polymer ?
#
loop_
_entity_poly.entity_id
_entity_poly.type
_entity_poly.pdbx_seq_one_letter_code
_entity_poly.pdbx_strand_id
1 'polypeptide(L)'
;MEIKKRLPLQCPGCDTSLKVSELFCEQCGTKVCGEFELPPLARLTEKEQTFVLDFVKASGSLKDMAKSMGLSYPTVRNLLDDLIIKLNKIS
;
A
#
# COMPACT_ATOMS: atom_id res chain seq x y z
N MET A 1 18.54 12.39 -10.37
CA MET A 1 17.43 11.41 -10.25
C MET A 1 17.48 10.87 -8.83
N GLU A 2 16.51 11.23 -8.00
CA GLU A 2 16.42 10.69 -6.63
C GLU A 2 15.94 9.25 -6.68
N ILE A 3 16.74 8.32 -6.16
CA ILE A 3 16.35 6.92 -6.03
C ILE A 3 15.42 6.84 -4.83
N LYS A 4 14.09 6.80 -5.07
CA LYS A 4 13.12 6.49 -4.03
C LYS A 4 13.42 5.10 -3.47
N LYS A 5 13.89 5.04 -2.23
CA LYS A 5 14.04 3.78 -1.49
C LYS A 5 12.65 3.16 -1.34
N ARG A 6 12.50 1.92 -1.80
CA ARG A 6 11.26 1.15 -1.64
C ARG A 6 11.24 0.53 -0.25
N LEU A 7 10.08 0.54 0.39
CA LEU A 7 9.91 -0.07 1.71
C LEU A 7 9.86 -1.59 1.55
N PRO A 8 10.83 -2.36 2.06
CA PRO A 8 10.77 -3.81 1.99
C PRO A 8 9.70 -4.33 2.95
N LEU A 9 8.84 -5.23 2.46
CA LEU A 9 7.81 -5.87 3.28
C LEU A 9 8.30 -7.18 3.92
N GLN A 10 9.34 -7.78 3.33
CA GLN A 10 9.92 -9.05 3.75
C GLN A 10 11.41 -8.90 4.03
N CYS A 11 11.89 -9.66 5.00
CA CYS A 11 13.30 -9.75 5.34
C CYS A 11 14.07 -10.48 4.22
N PRO A 12 15.09 -9.88 3.59
CA PRO A 12 15.85 -10.51 2.51
C PRO A 12 16.70 -11.71 2.96
N GLY A 13 16.81 -11.98 4.26
CA GLY A 13 17.55 -13.13 4.79
C GLY A 13 16.69 -14.35 5.14
N CYS A 14 15.40 -14.17 5.46
CA CYS A 14 14.53 -15.25 5.93
C CYS A 14 13.07 -15.15 5.46
N ASP A 15 12.74 -14.20 4.59
CA ASP A 15 11.43 -13.98 3.98
C ASP A 15 10.26 -13.69 4.95
N THR A 16 10.55 -13.51 6.24
CA THR A 16 9.55 -13.12 7.24
C THR A 16 9.15 -11.64 7.12
N SER A 17 7.94 -11.31 7.57
CA SER A 17 7.43 -9.93 7.57
C SER A 17 8.27 -9.01 8.46
N LEU A 18 8.59 -7.83 7.94
CA LEU A 18 9.32 -6.81 8.70
C LEU A 18 8.38 -6.00 9.61
N LYS A 19 8.92 -5.58 10.76
CA LYS A 19 8.29 -4.61 11.68
C LYS A 19 8.98 -3.26 11.58
N VAL A 20 8.28 -2.19 11.95
CA VAL A 20 8.86 -0.86 12.10
C VAL A 20 9.57 -0.79 13.45
N SER A 21 10.84 -0.37 13.45
CA SER A 21 11.67 -0.25 14.66
C SER A 21 11.77 1.17 15.21
N GLU A 22 11.64 2.18 14.36
CA GLU A 22 11.83 3.60 14.69
C GLU A 22 10.96 4.50 13.81
N LEU A 23 10.29 5.48 14.42
CA LEU A 23 9.70 6.63 13.73
C LEU A 23 10.52 7.88 14.06
N PHE A 24 10.78 8.71 13.06
CA PHE A 24 11.59 9.92 13.20
C PHE A 24 10.76 11.17 12.91
N CYS A 25 10.77 12.13 13.83
CA CYS A 25 10.17 13.44 13.63
C CYS A 25 11.21 14.43 13.09
N GLU A 26 11.05 14.86 11.83
CA GLU A 26 11.98 15.80 11.18
C GLU A 26 11.96 17.20 11.82
N GLN A 27 10.87 17.58 12.50
CA GLN A 27 10.72 18.92 13.08
C GLN A 27 11.52 19.11 14.38
N CYS A 28 11.55 18.11 15.26
CA CYS A 28 12.18 18.22 16.59
C CYS A 28 13.27 17.16 16.84
N GLY A 29 13.53 16.27 15.88
CA GLY A 29 14.55 15.23 15.99
C GLY A 29 14.16 14.05 16.88
N THR A 30 12.96 14.03 17.45
CA THR A 30 12.50 12.94 18.31
C THR A 30 12.44 11.63 17.55
N LYS A 31 13.06 10.59 18.13
CA LYS A 31 13.00 9.20 17.68
C LYS A 31 12.08 8.41 18.60
N VAL A 32 11.05 7.79 18.03
CA VAL A 32 10.14 6.90 18.75
C VAL A 32 10.54 5.47 18.39
N CYS A 33 11.24 4.80 19.32
CA CYS A 33 11.71 3.43 19.13
C CYS A 33 10.74 2.42 19.75
N GLY A 34 10.57 1.29 19.09
CA GLY A 34 9.69 0.21 19.55
C GLY A 34 9.47 -0.82 18.46
N GLU A 35 8.71 -1.87 18.76
CA GLU A 35 8.23 -2.80 17.75
C GLU A 35 6.83 -2.40 17.32
N PHE A 36 6.69 -1.87 16.10
CA PHE A 36 5.39 -1.52 15.54
C PHE A 36 5.08 -2.36 14.31
N GLU A 37 3.82 -2.76 14.23
CA GLU A 37 3.25 -3.38 13.07
C GLU A 37 3.17 -2.35 11.91
N LEU A 38 3.54 -2.75 10.69
CA LEU A 38 3.34 -1.89 9.52
C LEU A 38 1.84 -1.57 9.36
N PRO A 39 1.42 -0.33 9.06
CA PRO A 39 0.03 -0.02 8.78
C PRO A 39 -0.53 -0.91 7.65
N PRO A 40 -1.82 -1.29 7.65
CA PRO A 40 -2.37 -2.23 6.66
C PRO A 40 -2.10 -1.83 5.21
N LEU A 41 -2.26 -0.55 4.86
CA LEU A 41 -2.00 -0.05 3.50
C LEU A 41 -0.51 -0.11 3.12
N ALA A 42 0.40 -0.01 4.08
CA ALA A 42 1.84 -0.13 3.83
C ALA A 42 2.25 -1.58 3.50
N ARG A 43 1.44 -2.58 3.89
CA ARG A 43 1.65 -4.00 3.57
C ARG A 43 1.15 -4.41 2.18
N LEU A 44 0.46 -3.51 1.48
CA LEU A 44 0.06 -3.73 0.10
C LEU A 44 1.28 -3.61 -0.83
N THR A 45 1.25 -4.34 -1.94
CA THR A 45 2.23 -4.18 -3.03
C THR A 45 2.11 -2.80 -3.66
N GLU A 46 3.16 -2.32 -4.34
CA GLU A 46 3.13 -1.02 -5.03
C GLU A 46 1.95 -0.87 -6.01
N LYS A 47 1.59 -1.96 -6.70
CA LYS A 47 0.45 -1.97 -7.64
C LYS A 47 -0.87 -1.79 -6.92
N GLU A 48 -1.06 -2.47 -5.79
CA GLU A 48 -2.26 -2.36 -4.96
C GLU A 48 -2.35 -0.97 -4.30
N GLN A 49 -1.23 -0.43 -3.79
CA GLN A 49 -1.20 0.94 -3.26
C GLN A 49 -1.57 1.97 -4.34
N THR A 50 -1.05 1.81 -5.56
CA THR A 50 -1.40 2.67 -6.69
C THR A 50 -2.88 2.57 -7.02
N PHE A 51 -3.45 1.36 -7.04
CA PHE A 51 -4.87 1.16 -7.24
C PHE A 51 -5.72 1.88 -6.18
N VAL A 52 -5.36 1.79 -4.89
CA VAL A 52 -6.05 2.52 -3.81
C VAL A 52 -6.00 4.03 -4.04
N LEU A 53 -4.82 4.57 -4.35
CA LEU A 53 -4.64 6.00 -4.59
C LEU A 53 -5.50 6.48 -5.77
N ASP A 54 -5.50 5.74 -6.87
CA ASP A 54 -6.26 6.11 -8.06
C ASP A 54 -7.76 5.95 -7.84
N PHE A 55 -8.19 4.93 -7.10
CA PHE A 55 -9.58 4.75 -6.70
C PHE A 55 -10.09 5.93 -5.87
N VAL A 56 -9.29 6.40 -4.90
CA VAL A 56 -9.63 7.58 -4.08
C VAL A 56 -9.65 8.85 -4.94
N LYS A 57 -8.67 9.05 -5.83
CA LYS A 57 -8.68 10.19 -6.78
C LYS A 57 -9.88 10.17 -7.72
N ALA A 58 -10.37 8.99 -8.08
CA ALA A 58 -11.58 8.80 -8.87
C ALA A 58 -12.87 8.87 -8.03
N SER A 59 -12.80 9.26 -6.75
CA SER A 59 -13.95 9.32 -5.83
C SER A 59 -14.72 7.99 -5.74
N GLY A 60 -14.01 6.86 -5.89
CA GLY A 60 -14.58 5.51 -5.88
C GLY A 60 -15.26 5.08 -7.19
N SER A 61 -15.12 5.85 -8.27
CA SER A 61 -15.74 5.55 -9.56
C SER A 61 -15.01 4.43 -10.32
N LEU A 62 -15.56 3.21 -10.26
CA LEU A 62 -15.07 2.07 -11.06
C LEU A 62 -15.11 2.33 -12.57
N LYS A 63 -16.04 3.18 -13.04
CA LYS A 63 -16.14 3.56 -14.45
C LYS A 63 -14.95 4.43 -14.88
N ASP A 64 -14.59 5.42 -14.06
CA ASP A 64 -13.47 6.30 -14.37
C ASP A 64 -12.14 5.56 -14.24
N MET A 65 -12.04 4.65 -13.26
CA MET A 65 -10.92 3.72 -13.13
C MET A 65 -10.76 2.82 -14.38
N ALA A 66 -11.84 2.21 -14.86
CA ALA A 66 -11.80 1.39 -16.08
C ALA A 66 -11.30 2.21 -17.29
N LYS A 67 -11.79 3.44 -17.43
CA LYS A 67 -11.36 4.35 -18.51
C LYS A 67 -9.90 4.76 -18.37
N SER A 68 -9.42 5.11 -17.18
CA SER A 68 -8.05 5.58 -16.96
C SER A 68 -7.02 4.45 -17.10
N MET A 69 -7.39 3.23 -16.68
CA MET A 69 -6.53 2.05 -16.75
C MET A 69 -6.59 1.33 -18.10
N GLY A 70 -7.53 1.70 -18.99
CA GLY A 70 -7.75 1.00 -20.26
C GLY A 70 -8.26 -0.43 -20.08
N LEU A 71 -8.97 -0.69 -18.99
CA LEU A 71 -9.49 -2.01 -18.62
C LEU A 71 -11.01 -2.06 -18.74
N SER A 72 -11.55 -3.28 -18.83
CA SER A 72 -12.99 -3.46 -18.75
C SER A 72 -13.50 -3.19 -17.32
N TYR A 73 -14.73 -2.71 -17.20
CA TYR A 73 -15.36 -2.52 -15.89
C TYR A 73 -15.36 -3.80 -15.03
N PRO A 74 -15.70 -5.00 -15.57
CA PRO A 74 -15.56 -6.25 -14.81
C PRO A 74 -14.15 -6.50 -14.28
N THR A 75 -13.10 -6.19 -15.07
CA THR A 75 -11.71 -6.36 -14.63
C THR A 75 -11.39 -5.48 -13.43
N VAL A 76 -11.76 -4.19 -13.48
CA VAL A 76 -11.51 -3.26 -12.36
C VAL A 76 -12.32 -3.62 -11.12
N ARG A 77 -13.56 -4.08 -11.29
CA ARG A 77 -14.36 -4.59 -10.17
C ARG A 77 -13.68 -5.78 -9.50
N ASN A 78 -13.23 -6.77 -10.26
CA ASN A 78 -12.54 -7.93 -9.69
C ASN A 78 -11.27 -7.52 -8.94
N LEU A 79 -10.50 -6.57 -9.47
CA LEU A 79 -9.32 -6.03 -8.77
C LEU A 79 -9.68 -5.36 -7.44
N LEU A 80 -10.78 -4.61 -7.39
CA LEU A 80 -11.27 -4.01 -6.14
C LEU A 80 -11.71 -5.09 -5.15
N ASP A 81 -12.45 -6.09 -5.61
CA ASP A 81 -12.96 -7.17 -4.75
C ASP A 81 -11.80 -7.98 -4.14
N ASP A 82 -10.79 -8.33 -4.96
CA ASP A 82 -9.56 -9.00 -4.51
C ASP A 82 -8.82 -8.18 -3.45
N LEU A 83 -8.73 -6.86 -3.67
CA LEU A 83 -8.08 -5.94 -2.74
C LEU A 83 -8.85 -5.80 -1.42
N ILE A 84 -10.18 -5.76 -1.45
CA ILE A 84 -11.03 -5.77 -0.25
C ILE A 84 -10.81 -7.06 0.55
N ILE A 85 -10.81 -8.22 -0.12
CA ILE A 85 -10.54 -9.51 0.53
C ILE A 85 -9.16 -9.50 1.19
N LYS A 86 -8.15 -8.95 0.52
CA LYS A 86 -6.80 -8.84 1.07
C LYS A 86 -6.75 -7.92 2.28
N LEU A 87 -7.37 -6.75 2.20
CA LEU A 87 -7.44 -5.78 3.31
C LEU A 87 -8.06 -6.39 4.55
N ASN A 88 -9.17 -7.12 4.41
CA ASN A 88 -9.83 -7.81 5.52
C ASN A 88 -8.95 -8.89 6.19
N LYS A 89 -7.91 -9.40 5.53
CA LYS A 89 -6.97 -10.38 6.10
C LYS A 89 -5.81 -9.73 6.86
N ILE A 90 -5.49 -8.48 6.55
CA ILE A 90 -4.33 -7.76 7.11
C ILE A 90 -4.72 -6.63 8.06
N SER A 91 -6.01 -6.27 8.10
CA SER A 91 -6.63 -5.34 9.04
C SER A 91 -6.85 -5.97 10.41
#